data_AF-A0A939BA45-F1
#
_entry.id   AF-A0A939BA45-F1
#
_cell.length_a   1.000
_cell.length_b   1.000
_cell.length_c   1.000
_cell.angle_alpha   90.00
_cell.angle_beta   90.00
_cell.angle_gamma   90.00
#
_symmetry.space_group_name_H-M   'P 1'
#
loop_
_entity.id
_entity.type
_entity.pdbx_description
1 polymer ?
#
loop_
_entity_poly.entity_id
_entity_poly.type
_entity_poly.pdbx_seq_one_letter_code
_entity_poly.pdbx_strand_id
1 'polypeptide(L)'
;MPNTKHAALLTIQEVASVANVSESTVKRWIASGELPRIKLGRRKPNRVRDNRPVRLRIKDVAKLIGATLEDIQTALAGTTGASK
;
A
#
# COMPACT_ATOMS: atom_id res chain seq x y z
N MET A 1 2.46 14.78 -6.42
CA MET A 1 1.66 15.18 -5.25
C MET A 1 1.58 14.02 -4.26
N PRO A 2 2.49 13.87 -3.30
CA PRO A 2 2.29 12.93 -2.20
C PRO A 2 1.19 13.50 -1.28
N ASN A 3 0.11 12.74 -1.13
CA ASN A 3 -1.11 13.16 -0.43
C ASN A 3 -0.94 12.95 1.08
N THR A 4 -0.52 14.01 1.76
CA THR A 4 -0.42 14.12 3.22
C THR A 4 -1.81 14.28 3.85
N LYS A 5 -2.52 13.16 4.02
CA LYS A 5 -3.51 12.99 5.09
C LYS A 5 -3.40 11.57 5.63
N HIS A 6 -2.91 11.46 6.86
CA HIS A 6 -2.69 10.22 7.61
C HIS A 6 -4.01 9.49 7.92
N ALA A 7 -4.58 8.87 6.89
CA ALA A 7 -5.55 7.78 7.01
C ALA A 7 -4.95 6.52 6.37
N ALA A 8 -3.83 6.06 6.95
CA ALA A 8 -3.23 4.71 6.93
C ALA A 8 -3.47 3.79 5.71
N LEU A 9 -3.34 4.30 4.48
CA LEU A 9 -3.51 3.53 3.25
C LEU A 9 -2.27 3.67 2.35
N LEU A 10 -1.49 2.60 2.28
CA LEU A 10 -0.27 2.45 1.50
C LEU A 10 -0.55 2.03 0.06
N THR A 11 0.32 2.48 -0.83
CA THR A 11 0.43 2.00 -2.20
C THR A 11 1.23 0.70 -2.27
N ILE A 12 1.13 -0.02 -3.39
CA ILE A 12 1.90 -1.26 -3.62
C ILE A 12 3.41 -0.98 -3.56
N GLN A 13 3.84 0.17 -4.10
CA GLN A 13 5.24 0.58 -4.11
C GLN A 13 5.75 0.85 -2.70
N GLU A 14 4.99 1.59 -1.88
CA GLU A 14 5.35 1.84 -0.48
C GLU A 14 5.44 0.54 0.32
N VAL A 15 4.51 -0.41 0.11
CA VAL A 15 4.57 -1.73 0.77
C VAL A 15 5.79 -2.52 0.31
N ALA A 16 6.12 -2.47 -0.98
CA ALA A 16 7.31 -3.11 -1.51
C ALA A 16 8.59 -2.54 -0.87
N SER A 17 8.67 -1.22 -0.72
CA SER A 17 9.80 -0.54 -0.06
C SER A 17 9.89 -0.87 1.43
N VAL A 18 8.78 -0.83 2.16
CA VAL A 18 8.74 -1.11 3.60
C VAL A 18 9.07 -2.57 3.90
N ALA A 19 8.50 -3.50 3.14
CA ALA A 19 8.72 -4.93 3.31
C ALA A 19 10.02 -5.42 2.64
N ASN A 20 10.74 -4.55 1.93
CA ASN A 20 11.92 -4.87 1.13
C ASN A 20 11.70 -6.07 0.19
N VAL A 21 10.58 -6.07 -0.53
CA VAL A 21 10.21 -7.12 -1.50
C VAL A 21 9.86 -6.52 -2.85
N SER A 22 9.86 -7.35 -3.89
CA SER A 22 9.40 -6.93 -5.21
C SER A 22 7.89 -6.67 -5.23
N GLU A 23 7.45 -5.74 -6.11
CA GLU A 23 6.01 -5.51 -6.34
C GLU A 23 5.26 -6.79 -6.74
N SER A 24 5.93 -7.70 -7.44
CA SER A 24 5.38 -9.00 -7.85
C SER A 24 5.00 -9.85 -6.63
N THR A 25 5.79 -9.78 -5.56
CA THR A 25 5.51 -10.46 -4.28
C THR A 25 4.30 -9.82 -3.59
N VAL A 26 4.22 -8.49 -3.58
CA VAL A 26 3.06 -7.78 -3.03
C VAL A 26 1.79 -8.12 -3.83
N LYS A 27 1.87 -8.18 -5.16
CA LYS A 27 0.76 -8.60 -6.03
C LYS A 27 0.36 -10.06 -5.76
N ARG A 28 1.32 -10.94 -5.48
CA ARG A 28 1.06 -12.32 -5.05
C ARG A 28 0.31 -12.36 -3.73
N TRP A 29 0.73 -11.61 -2.70
CA TRP A 29 0.01 -11.54 -1.41
C TRP A 29 -1.42 -11.01 -1.55
N ILE A 30 -1.65 -10.07 -2.46
CA ILE A 30 -2.99 -9.58 -2.80
C ILE A 30 -3.82 -10.65 -3.52
N ALA A 31 -3.18 -11.48 -4.35
CA ALA A 31 -3.83 -12.56 -5.08
C ALA A 31 -4.12 -13.77 -4.18
N SER A 32 -3.23 -14.10 -3.25
CA SER A 32 -3.42 -15.15 -2.24
C SER A 32 -4.40 -14.77 -1.14
N GLY A 33 -4.66 -13.46 -0.97
CA GLY A 33 -5.59 -12.95 0.05
C GLY A 33 -4.92 -12.65 1.39
N GLU A 34 -3.60 -12.78 1.48
CA GLU A 34 -2.80 -12.40 2.65
C GLU A 34 -2.84 -10.89 2.91
N LEU A 35 -3.02 -10.08 1.86
CA LEU A 35 -3.20 -8.64 1.96
C LEU A 35 -4.57 -8.18 1.46
N PRO A 36 -5.43 -7.63 2.33
CA PRO A 36 -6.72 -7.09 1.93
C PRO A 36 -6.56 -5.88 0.99
N ARG A 37 -7.12 -5.99 -0.21
CA ARG A 37 -7.09 -4.90 -1.19
C ARG A 37 -8.24 -3.91 -0.96
N ILE A 38 -7.94 -2.63 -0.87
CA ILE A 38 -8.94 -1.56 -0.81
C ILE A 38 -8.91 -0.77 -2.11
N LYS A 39 -10.00 -0.83 -2.87
CA LYS A 39 -10.15 -0.03 -4.09
C LYS A 39 -10.68 1.35 -3.72
N LEU A 40 -9.93 2.40 -4.04
CA LEU A 40 -10.35 3.77 -3.80
C LEU A 40 -11.33 4.25 -4.87
N GLY A 41 -12.34 5.01 -4.43
CA GLY A 41 -13.33 5.65 -5.31
C GLY A 41 -14.51 4.75 -5.69
N ARG A 42 -15.49 5.37 -6.36
CA ARG A 42 -16.74 4.70 -6.77
C ARG A 42 -16.54 3.90 -8.04
N ARG A 43 -17.20 2.74 -8.13
CA ARG A 43 -17.25 1.95 -9.37
C ARG A 43 -17.98 2.78 -10.42
N LYS A 44 -17.34 3.00 -11.57
CA LYS A 44 -18.01 3.64 -12.72
C LYS A 44 -18.75 2.55 -13.50
N PRO A 45 -20.10 2.61 -13.61
CA PRO A 45 -20.89 1.53 -14.21
C PRO A 45 -20.54 1.29 -15.68
N ASN A 46 -20.15 2.33 -16.43
CA ASN A 46 -19.87 2.23 -17.87
C ASN A 46 -18.39 1.96 -18.22
N ARG A 47 -17.58 1.51 -17.27
CA ARG A 47 -16.18 1.11 -17.54
C ARG A 47 -16.05 -0.41 -17.54
N VAL A 48 -15.61 -0.95 -18.67
CA VAL A 48 -15.29 -2.38 -18.83
C VAL A 48 -14.14 -2.80 -17.90
N ARG A 49 -13.13 -1.93 -17.70
CA ARG A 49 -11.99 -2.18 -16.80
C ARG A 49 -12.04 -1.29 -15.56
N ASP A 50 -11.98 -1.92 -14.40
CA ASP A 50 -11.90 -1.25 -13.11
C ASP A 50 -10.44 -0.88 -12.77
N ASN A 51 -9.95 0.20 -13.37
CA ASN A 51 -8.60 0.74 -13.12
C ASN A 51 -8.55 1.60 -11.85
N ARG A 52 -9.37 1.30 -10.83
CA ARG A 52 -9.32 2.04 -9.57
C ARG A 52 -8.00 1.77 -8.84
N PRO A 53 -7.39 2.80 -8.23
CA PRO A 53 -6.18 2.61 -7.47
C PRO A 53 -6.45 1.69 -6.28
N VAL A 54 -5.58 0.69 -6.12
CA VAL A 54 -5.58 -0.24 -4.99
C VAL A 54 -4.68 0.32 -3.91
N ARG A 55 -5.16 0.29 -2.67
CA ARG A 55 -4.38 0.59 -1.48
C ARG A 55 -4.50 -0.50 -0.43
N LEU A 56 -3.54 -0.51 0.47
CA LEU A 56 -3.30 -1.51 1.50
C LEU A 56 -3.28 -0.83 2.86
N ARG A 57 -3.85 -1.45 3.90
CA ARG A 57 -3.78 -0.87 5.25
C ARG A 57 -2.43 -1.14 5.87
N ILE A 58 -1.91 -0.15 6.59
CA ILE A 58 -0.67 -0.30 7.37
C ILE A 58 -0.78 -1.47 8.36
N LYS A 59 -1.95 -1.64 9.00
CA LYS A 59 -2.19 -2.74 9.97
C LYS A 59 -2.02 -4.13 9.39
N ASP A 60 -2.51 -4.33 8.17
CA ASP A 60 -2.45 -5.65 7.52
C ASP A 60 -1.01 -5.95 7.06
N VAL A 61 -0.30 -4.91 6.58
CA VAL A 61 1.11 -5.01 6.22
C VAL A 61 1.97 -5.29 7.45
N ALA A 62 1.75 -4.57 8.55
CA ALA A 62 2.42 -4.81 9.84
C ALA A 62 2.23 -6.24 10.35
N LYS A 63 1.00 -6.74 10.28
CA LYS A 63 0.67 -8.12 10.65
C LYS A 63 1.39 -9.15 9.78
N LEU A 64 1.51 -8.87 8.47
CA LEU A 64 2.15 -9.78 7.53
C LEU A 64 3.66 -9.89 7.75
N ILE A 65 4.34 -8.75 7.93
CA ILE A 65 5.80 -8.70 8.06
C ILE A 65 6.29 -8.85 9.50
N GLY A 66 5.38 -8.82 10.47
CA GLY A 66 5.72 -8.87 11.90
C GLY A 66 6.39 -7.58 12.43
N ALA A 67 6.17 -6.44 11.77
CA ALA A 67 6.72 -5.15 12.20
C ALA A 67 5.68 -4.33 12.99
N THR A 68 6.16 -3.35 13.76
CA THR A 68 5.25 -2.42 14.44
C THR A 68 4.75 -1.34 13.48
N LEU A 69 3.60 -0.74 13.81
CA LEU A 69 3.03 0.35 13.01
C LEU A 69 3.96 1.57 12.96
N GLU A 70 4.71 1.80 14.04
CA GLU A 70 5.62 2.93 14.21
C GLU A 70 6.88 2.76 13.35
N ASP A 71 7.42 1.55 13.26
CA ASP A 71 8.55 1.23 12.38
C ASP A 71 8.19 1.50 10.91
N ILE A 72 7.01 1.08 10.49
CA ILE A 72 6.53 1.28 9.12
C ILE A 72 6.34 2.78 8.84
N GLN A 73 5.78 3.54 9.79
CA GLN A 73 5.61 4.99 9.63
C GLN A 73 6.96 5.71 9.55
N THR A 74 7.94 5.29 10.36
CA THR A 74 9.30 5.84 10.35
C THR A 74 9.99 5.55 9.02
N ALA A 75 9.87 4.33 8.49
CA ALA A 75 10.40 3.96 7.18
C ALA A 75 9.79 4.79 6.04
N LEU A 76 8.47 5.05 6.11
CA LEU A 76 7.77 5.86 5.11
C LEU A 76 8.14 7.36 5.18
N ALA A 77 8.32 7.89 6.39
CA ALA A 77 8.78 9.26 6.59
C ALA A 77 10.17 9.48 5.97
N GLY A 78 11.07 8.50 6.09
CA GLY A 78 12.40 8.53 5.47
C GLY A 78 12.36 8.49 3.93
N THR A 79 11.44 7.73 3.33
CA THR A 79 11.32 7.65 1.86
C THR A 79 10.74 8.90 1.20
N THR A 80 10.02 9.74 1.95
CA THR A 80 9.37 10.96 1.40
C THR A 80 10.33 12.16 1.33
N GLY A 81 11.53 12.06 1.91
CA GLY A 81 12.52 13.14 1.97
C GLY A 81 13.47 13.27 0.76
N ALA A 82 13.36 12.41 -0.25
CA ALA A 82 14.32 12.35 -1.36
C ALA A 82 13.65 12.52 -2.74
N SER A 83 13.15 13.71 -3.02
CA SER A 83 13.12 14.22 -4.40
C SER A 83 13.62 15.65 -4.39
N LYS A 84 14.87 15.80 -4.83
CA LYS A 84 15.47 17.05 -5.26
C LYS A 84 15.50 17.05 -6.78
#